data_AF-A0A937HBE8-F1
#
_entry.id   AF-A0A937HBE8-F1
#
_cell.length_a   1.000
_cell.length_b   1.000
_cell.length_c   1.000
_cell.angle_alpha   90.00
_cell.angle_beta   90.00
_cell.angle_gamma   90.00
#
_symmetry.space_group_name_H-M   'P 1'
#
loop_
_entity.id
_entity.type
_entity.pdbx_description
1 polymer ?
#
loop_
_entity_poly.entity_id
_entity_poly.type
_entity_poly.pdbx_seq_one_letter_code
_entity_poly.pdbx_strand_id
1 'polypeptide(L)'
;MLKLVDISDDNKPVLQRLATAAQQSQNGTGHIRSDAMGYPVWHFDCDRADLARIFSLSSDDFAAHKALEQQIEALTHARLRSYEYDEPLDCGPALRVFKRYQDPACTRLLGFHFEMPCLIQALTW
;
A
#
# COMPACT_ATOMS: atom_id res chain seq x y z
N MET A 1 -15.59 0.83 -14.66
CA MET A 1 -15.25 1.74 -13.55
C MET A 1 -14.75 0.92 -12.36
N LEU A 2 -13.52 1.16 -11.95
CA LEU A 2 -12.91 0.57 -10.76
C LEU A 2 -13.17 1.45 -9.54
N LYS A 3 -13.44 0.85 -8.38
CA LYS A 3 -13.67 1.55 -7.10
C LYS A 3 -12.94 0.86 -5.96
N LEU A 4 -12.56 1.65 -4.95
CA LEU A 4 -12.15 1.15 -3.64
C LEU A 4 -13.38 0.90 -2.77
N VAL A 5 -13.40 -0.26 -2.12
CA VAL A 5 -14.40 -0.61 -1.11
C VAL A 5 -13.70 -1.00 0.19
N ASP A 6 -14.45 -1.03 1.28
CA ASP A 6 -13.97 -1.43 2.62
C ASP A 6 -12.78 -0.56 3.12
N ILE A 7 -12.80 0.73 2.76
CA ILE A 7 -11.81 1.74 3.14
C ILE A 7 -12.52 2.98 3.72
N SER A 8 -11.99 3.54 4.80
CA SER A 8 -12.45 4.82 5.37
C SER A 8 -11.91 6.01 4.57
N ASP A 9 -12.62 7.15 4.62
CA ASP A 9 -12.16 8.37 3.96
C ASP A 9 -10.81 8.86 4.50
N ASP A 10 -10.52 8.66 5.79
CA ASP A 10 -9.23 9.02 6.40
C ASP A 10 -8.05 8.17 5.87
N ASN A 11 -8.33 6.96 5.38
CA ASN A 11 -7.30 6.03 4.89
C ASN A 11 -7.05 6.16 3.38
N LYS A 12 -7.98 6.74 2.61
CA LYS A 12 -7.81 6.94 1.16
C LYS A 12 -6.56 7.77 0.81
N PRO A 13 -6.26 8.91 1.48
CA PRO A 13 -5.05 9.68 1.20
C PRO A 13 -3.77 8.90 1.45
N VAL A 14 -3.78 7.99 2.45
CA VAL A 14 -2.63 7.13 2.76
C VAL A 14 -2.37 6.17 1.63
N LEU A 15 -3.41 5.48 1.15
CA LEU A 15 -3.31 4.57 0.01
C LEU A 15 -2.89 5.29 -1.27
N GLN A 16 -3.43 6.48 -1.52
CA GLN A 16 -3.07 7.31 -2.68
C GLN A 16 -1.59 7.72 -2.67
N ARG A 17 -1.06 8.12 -1.51
CA ARG A 17 0.36 8.46 -1.36
C ARG A 17 1.26 7.25 -1.57
N LEU A 18 0.87 6.09 -1.02
CA LEU A 18 1.60 4.83 -1.27
C LEU A 18 1.59 4.45 -2.75
N ALA A 19 0.46 4.62 -3.45
CA ALA A 19 0.37 4.37 -4.89
C ALA A 19 1.26 5.32 -5.70
N THR A 20 1.30 6.60 -5.31
CA THR A 20 2.20 7.58 -5.92
C THR A 20 3.67 7.22 -5.69
N ALA A 21 4.03 6.81 -4.47
CA ALA A 21 5.38 6.36 -4.14
C ALA A 21 5.77 5.09 -4.92
N ALA A 22 4.86 4.12 -5.03
CA ALA A 22 5.06 2.89 -5.81
C ALA A 22 5.35 3.20 -7.30
N GLN A 23 4.58 4.13 -7.88
CA GLN A 23 4.78 4.57 -9.26
C GLN A 23 6.11 5.30 -9.46
N GLN A 24 6.51 6.17 -8.51
CA GLN A 24 7.79 6.91 -8.58
C GLN A 24 9.01 6.01 -8.33
N SER A 25 8.83 4.93 -7.56
CA SER A 25 9.86 3.93 -7.27
C SER A 25 10.28 3.12 -8.51
N GLN A 26 9.60 3.27 -9.66
CA GLN A 26 10.02 2.63 -10.92
C GLN A 26 11.38 3.09 -11.45
N ASN A 27 11.97 4.16 -10.88
CA ASN A 27 13.36 4.57 -11.12
C ASN A 27 14.36 4.01 -10.06
N GLY A 28 13.92 3.10 -9.18
CA GLY A 28 14.65 2.47 -8.08
C GLY A 28 14.14 1.05 -7.74
N THR A 29 14.34 0.57 -6.51
CA THR A 29 14.14 -0.83 -6.03
C THR A 29 12.74 -1.46 -6.19
N GLY A 30 11.78 -0.75 -6.78
CA GLY A 30 10.45 -1.27 -7.09
C GLY A 30 10.45 -2.18 -8.33
N HIS A 31 9.90 -3.38 -8.22
CA HIS A 31 9.75 -4.29 -9.36
C HIS A 31 8.27 -4.58 -9.62
N ILE A 32 7.86 -4.53 -10.89
CA ILE A 32 6.54 -5.02 -11.31
C ILE A 32 6.65 -6.54 -11.50
N ARG A 33 5.78 -7.29 -10.82
CA ARG A 33 5.62 -8.74 -11.02
C ARG A 33 4.15 -9.06 -11.17
N SER A 34 3.84 -10.17 -11.82
CA SER A 34 2.45 -10.65 -11.87
C SER A 34 2.07 -11.33 -10.57
N ASP A 35 0.86 -11.11 -10.09
CA ASP A 35 0.28 -11.89 -9.01
C ASP A 35 -0.18 -13.29 -9.48
N ALA A 36 -0.75 -14.07 -8.57
CA ALA A 36 -1.28 -15.41 -8.87
C ALA A 36 -2.40 -15.41 -9.94
N MET A 37 -3.03 -14.25 -10.17
CA MET A 37 -4.10 -14.06 -11.16
C MET A 37 -3.56 -13.49 -12.49
N GLY A 38 -2.25 -13.23 -12.58
CA GLY A 38 -1.59 -12.70 -13.77
C GLY A 38 -1.56 -11.17 -13.86
N TYR A 39 -2.14 -10.44 -12.90
CA TYR A 39 -2.19 -8.98 -12.94
C TYR A 39 -0.87 -8.35 -12.52
N PRO A 40 -0.44 -7.24 -13.14
CA PRO A 40 0.75 -6.53 -12.73
C PRO A 40 0.57 -5.90 -11.34
N VAL A 41 1.55 -6.13 -10.47
CA VAL A 41 1.62 -5.65 -9.08
C VAL A 41 2.98 -4.99 -8.86
N TRP A 42 2.99 -3.82 -8.23
CA TRP A 42 4.20 -3.22 -7.72
C TRP A 42 4.61 -3.89 -6.42
N HIS A 43 5.86 -4.34 -6.38
CA HIS A 43 6.53 -4.79 -5.18
C HIS A 43 7.59 -3.77 -4.81
N PHE A 44 7.48 -3.19 -3.62
CA PHE A 44 8.45 -2.22 -3.13
C PHE A 44 8.61 -2.31 -1.63
N ASP A 45 9.83 -2.02 -1.18
CA ASP A 45 10.18 -1.98 0.22
C ASP A 45 10.25 -0.52 0.68
N CYS A 46 9.77 -0.26 1.89
CA CYS A 46 9.97 1.02 2.56
C CYS A 46 10.44 0.77 3.99
N ASP A 47 11.58 1.34 4.33
CA ASP A 47 11.96 1.44 5.74
C ASP A 47 11.16 2.57 6.44
N ARG A 48 11.40 2.75 7.74
CA ARG A 48 10.72 3.80 8.52
C ARG A 48 11.08 5.21 8.04
N ALA A 49 12.29 5.43 7.54
CA ALA A 49 12.73 6.73 7.06
C ALA A 49 12.07 7.07 5.71
N ASP A 50 11.91 6.08 4.82
CA ASP A 50 11.16 6.21 3.58
C ASP A 50 9.69 6.54 3.83
N LEU A 51 9.04 5.83 4.76
CA LEU A 51 7.67 6.17 5.15
C LEU A 51 7.58 7.57 5.73
N ALA A 52 8.50 7.95 6.63
CA ALA A 52 8.53 9.31 7.16
C ALA A 52 8.66 10.35 6.05
N ARG A 53 9.49 10.11 5.03
CA ARG A 53 9.65 10.99 3.87
C ARG A 53 8.39 11.06 3.00
N ILE A 54 7.79 9.92 2.66
CA ILE A 54 6.54 9.84 1.86
C ILE A 54 5.40 10.60 2.56
N PHE A 55 5.35 10.50 3.88
CA PHE A 55 4.29 11.10 4.70
C PHE A 55 4.65 12.46 5.31
N SER A 56 5.87 12.95 5.08
CA SER A 56 6.39 14.19 5.66
C SER A 56 6.31 14.24 7.19
N LEU A 57 6.60 13.11 7.84
CA LEU A 57 6.61 12.97 9.29
C LEU A 57 7.98 13.36 9.86
N SER A 58 7.96 14.01 11.04
CA SER A 58 9.17 14.22 11.83
C SER A 58 9.72 12.89 12.35
N SER A 59 11.04 12.76 12.50
CA SER A 59 11.68 11.59 13.12
C SER A 59 11.27 11.41 14.58
N ASP A 60 10.93 12.51 15.26
CA ASP A 60 10.70 12.54 16.71
C ASP A 60 9.22 12.38 17.07
N ASP A 61 8.32 12.40 16.07
CA ASP A 61 6.88 12.29 16.30
C ASP A 61 6.43 10.82 16.36
N PHE A 62 6.73 10.18 17.48
CA PHE A 62 6.38 8.78 17.71
C PHE A 62 4.87 8.50 17.53
N ALA A 63 4.01 9.45 17.91
CA ALA A 63 2.56 9.28 17.82
C ALA A 63 2.10 9.25 16.36
N ALA A 64 2.60 10.16 15.52
CA ALA A 64 2.28 10.18 14.10
C ALA A 64 2.79 8.93 13.37
N HIS A 65 3.99 8.44 13.72
CA HIS A 65 4.51 7.18 13.15
C HIS A 65 3.62 6.00 13.53
N LYS A 66 3.24 5.88 14.81
CA LYS A 66 2.35 4.81 15.26
C LYS A 66 0.97 4.89 14.60
N ALA A 67 0.42 6.09 14.43
CA ALA A 67 -0.85 6.30 13.74
C ALA A 67 -0.76 5.87 12.27
N LEU A 68 0.32 6.24 11.57
CA LEU A 68 0.56 5.82 10.19
C LEU A 68 0.65 4.29 10.07
N GLU A 69 1.36 3.62 10.97
CA GLU A 69 1.45 2.16 10.99
C GLU A 69 0.06 1.52 11.15
N GLN A 70 -0.79 2.07 12.02
CA GLN A 70 -2.18 1.61 12.20
C GLN A 70 -3.04 1.84 10.96
N GLN A 71 -2.90 2.99 10.29
CA GLN A 71 -3.59 3.27 9.03
C GLN A 71 -3.16 2.31 7.93
N ILE A 72 -1.86 2.05 7.80
CA ILE A 72 -1.30 1.06 6.86
C ILE A 72 -1.86 -0.33 7.14
N GLU A 73 -1.96 -0.74 8.40
CA GLU A 73 -2.54 -2.03 8.77
C GLU A 73 -4.03 -2.10 8.39
N ALA A 74 -4.79 -1.03 8.64
CA ALA A 74 -6.20 -0.94 8.24
C ALA A 74 -6.40 -1.02 6.71
N LEU A 75 -5.45 -0.51 5.92
CA LEU A 75 -5.49 -0.58 4.46
C LEU A 75 -5.45 -2.00 3.90
N THR A 76 -4.99 -2.99 4.67
CA THR A 76 -4.97 -4.40 4.22
C THR A 76 -6.37 -4.99 3.99
N HIS A 77 -7.41 -4.35 4.53
CA HIS A 77 -8.81 -4.73 4.29
C HIS A 77 -9.41 -4.09 3.04
N ALA A 78 -8.81 -3.04 2.50
CA ALA A 78 -9.34 -2.34 1.34
C ALA A 78 -9.28 -3.24 0.09
N ARG A 79 -10.34 -3.22 -0.72
CA ARG A 79 -10.44 -4.03 -1.94
C ARG A 79 -10.73 -3.17 -3.17
N LEU A 80 -10.31 -3.67 -4.32
CA LEU A 80 -10.66 -3.11 -5.63
C LEU A 80 -11.86 -3.87 -6.19
N ARG A 81 -12.91 -3.15 -6.60
CA ARG A 81 -14.05 -3.73 -7.32
C ARG A 81 -14.27 -3.05 -8.66
N SER A 82 -14.44 -3.84 -9.71
CA SER A 82 -14.84 -3.37 -11.03
C SER A 82 -16.36 -3.43 -11.19
N TYR A 83 -16.95 -2.37 -11.71
CA TYR A 83 -18.37 -2.23 -12.04
C TYR A 83 -18.57 -2.07 -13.55
N GLU A 84 -17.75 -2.76 -14.35
CA GLU A 84 -17.84 -2.74 -15.83
C GLU A 84 -18.83 -3.73 -16.39
N TYR A 85 -19.22 -4.71 -15.58
CA TYR A 85 -20.19 -5.74 -15.91
C TYR A 85 -21.47 -5.55 -15.08
N ASP A 86 -22.52 -6.28 -15.45
CA ASP A 86 -23.81 -6.24 -14.75
C ASP A 86 -23.68 -6.57 -13.25
N GLU A 87 -22.68 -7.39 -12.90
CA GLU A 87 -22.32 -7.70 -11.51
C GLU A 87 -20.95 -7.13 -11.13
N PRO A 88 -20.79 -6.57 -9.90
CA PRO A 88 -19.50 -6.11 -9.43
C PRO A 88 -18.49 -7.26 -9.32
N LEU A 89 -17.35 -7.12 -9.98
CA LEU A 89 -16.25 -8.07 -9.92
C LEU A 89 -15.23 -7.66 -8.84
N ASP A 90 -14.91 -8.58 -7.93
CA ASP A 90 -13.83 -8.38 -6.96
C ASP A 90 -12.47 -8.60 -7.62
N CYS A 91 -11.70 -7.52 -7.76
CA CYS A 91 -10.38 -7.51 -8.36
C CYS A 91 -9.27 -7.79 -7.33
N GLY A 92 -9.63 -8.10 -6.08
CA GLY A 92 -8.68 -8.42 -5.01
C GLY A 92 -8.32 -7.24 -4.11
N PRO A 93 -7.31 -7.42 -3.23
CA PRO A 93 -6.92 -6.40 -2.27
C PRO A 93 -6.28 -5.19 -2.95
N ALA A 94 -6.55 -3.99 -2.45
CA ALA A 94 -5.92 -2.76 -2.95
C ALA A 94 -4.46 -2.62 -2.49
N LEU A 95 -4.11 -3.24 -1.37
CA LEU A 95 -2.76 -3.27 -0.82
C LEU A 95 -2.58 -4.55 0.01
N ARG A 96 -1.43 -5.22 -0.15
CA ARG A 96 -0.92 -6.17 0.84
C ARG A 96 0.32 -5.59 1.49
N VAL A 97 0.45 -5.83 2.78
CA VAL A 97 1.51 -5.29 3.61
C VAL A 97 2.16 -6.43 4.39
N PHE A 98 3.49 -6.50 4.34
CA PHE A 98 4.26 -7.44 5.14
C PHE A 98 5.27 -6.69 5.99
N LYS A 99 5.18 -6.85 7.31
CA LYS A 99 6.16 -6.27 8.24
C LYS A 99 7.48 -7.03 8.06
N ARG A 100 8.58 -6.29 7.86
CA ARG A 100 9.93 -6.83 7.74
C ARG A 100 10.70 -6.59 9.03
N TYR A 101 11.27 -7.64 9.60
CA TYR A 101 12.02 -7.57 10.85
C TYR A 101 13.49 -7.85 10.61
N GLN A 102 14.35 -7.23 11.42
CA GLN A 102 15.79 -7.44 11.37
C GLN A 102 16.20 -8.77 12.00
N ASP A 103 15.43 -9.22 13.01
CA ASP A 103 15.70 -10.42 13.80
C ASP A 103 14.60 -11.48 13.65
N PRO A 104 14.95 -12.79 13.75
CA PRO A 104 13.97 -13.87 13.68
C PRO A 104 12.93 -13.86 14.81
N ALA A 105 13.20 -13.18 15.93
CA ALA A 105 12.26 -13.04 17.04
C ALA A 105 11.22 -11.93 16.80
N CYS A 106 11.28 -11.26 15.64
CA CYS A 106 10.36 -10.19 15.22
C CYS A 106 10.27 -9.01 16.20
N THR A 107 11.38 -8.68 16.85
CA THR A 107 11.42 -7.61 17.87
C THR A 107 11.82 -6.25 17.32
N ARG A 108 12.55 -6.21 16.20
CA ARG A 108 13.04 -4.96 15.58
C ARG A 108 12.50 -4.83 14.16
N LEU A 109 11.49 -3.98 14.00
CA LEU A 109 10.91 -3.65 12.70
C LEU A 109 11.92 -2.88 11.84
N LEU A 110 12.29 -3.46 10.69
CA LEU A 110 13.08 -2.80 9.65
C LEU A 110 12.19 -1.86 8.82
N GLY A 111 10.98 -2.29 8.49
CA GLY A 111 10.07 -1.57 7.62
C GLY A 111 8.96 -2.47 7.08
N PHE A 112 8.49 -2.17 5.89
CA PHE A 112 7.37 -2.82 5.24
C PHE A 112 7.73 -3.23 3.81
N HIS A 113 7.23 -4.40 3.42
CA HIS A 113 7.11 -4.77 2.02
C HIS A 113 5.66 -4.54 1.59
N PHE A 114 5.48 -3.84 0.48
CA PHE A 114 4.17 -3.54 -0.09
C PHE A 114 4.00 -4.27 -1.42
N GLU A 115 2.83 -4.89 -1.59
CA GLU A 115 2.35 -5.38 -2.87
C GLU A 115 1.08 -4.60 -3.24
N MET A 116 1.13 -3.86 -4.34
CA MET A 116 0.02 -3.00 -4.76
C MET A 116 -0.34 -3.25 -6.23
N PRO A 117 -1.58 -3.66 -6.54
CA PRO A 117 -1.99 -3.86 -7.93
C PRO A 117 -1.87 -2.57 -8.74
N CYS A 118 -1.26 -2.65 -9.93
CA CYS A 118 -1.13 -1.48 -10.82
C CYS A 118 -2.49 -0.95 -11.27
N LEU A 119 -3.56 -1.76 -11.21
CA LEU A 119 -4.94 -1.33 -11.47
C LEU A 119 -5.37 -0.14 -10.62
N ILE A 120 -4.75 0.07 -9.45
CA ILE A 120 -5.07 1.20 -8.57
C ILE A 120 -4.85 2.57 -9.26
N GLN A 121 -4.06 2.64 -10.34
CA GLN A 121 -3.89 3.85 -11.16
C GLN A 121 -5.15 4.26 -11.92
N ALA A 122 -6.05 3.32 -12.20
CA ALA A 122 -7.29 3.58 -12.91
C ALA A 122 -8.39 4.14 -11.99
N LEU A 123 -8.13 4.26 -10.69
CA LEU A 123 -9.07 4.87 -9.74
C LEU A 123 -9.18 6.37 -9.95
N THR A 124 -10.40 6.88 -9.80
CA THR A 124 -10.63 8.30 -9.55
C THR A 124 -10.59 8.51 -8.03
N TRP A 125 -9.62 9.29 -7.56
CA TRP A 125 -9.39 9.57 -6.14
C TRP A 125 -10.27 10.70 -5.61
#